data_AF-A0A1U7P1Q7-F1
#
_entry.id   AF-A0A1U7P1Q7-F1
#
_cell.length_a   1.000
_cell.length_b   1.000
_cell.length_c   1.000
_cell.angle_alpha   90.00
_cell.angle_beta   90.00
_cell.angle_gamma   90.00
#
_symmetry.space_group_name_H-M   'P 1'
#
loop_
_entity.id
_entity.type
_entity.pdbx_description
1 polymer ?
#
loop_
_entity_poly.entity_id
_entity_poly.type
_entity_poly.pdbx_seq_one_letter_code
_entity_poly.pdbx_strand_id
1 'polypeptide(L)'
;MADELGVPPASVSKWLKIYSGLTGRPIETRLDSQTVADMQRAGELKLEQPDMPFREALERVLGQHTEPVPPASVIELMGRLETLDTTLARVEQLQGELQANQDAMAVKLELIAEYLRKLVARRAVSGGTAESGLAGNEPIQPAEQDPPR
;
A
#
# COMPACT_ATOMS: atom_id res chain seq x y z
N MET A 1 -24.52 32.80 32.50
CA MET A 1 -23.27 32.27 31.89
C MET A 1 -22.09 32.10 32.85
N ALA A 2 -21.55 33.15 33.51
CA ALA A 2 -20.46 32.95 34.48
C ALA A 2 -20.87 31.96 35.60
N ASP A 3 -22.09 32.13 36.11
CA ASP A 3 -22.69 31.21 37.09
C ASP A 3 -23.02 29.83 36.49
N GLU A 4 -23.45 29.77 35.22
CA GLU A 4 -23.77 28.52 34.52
C GLU A 4 -22.53 27.68 34.22
N LEU A 5 -21.38 28.32 34.01
CA LEU A 5 -20.09 27.67 33.75
C LEU A 5 -19.25 27.51 35.02
N GLY A 6 -19.72 28.02 36.17
CA GLY A 6 -18.99 27.99 37.44
C GLY A 6 -17.63 28.71 37.39
N VAL A 7 -17.46 29.70 36.50
CA VAL A 7 -16.18 30.40 36.31
C VAL A 7 -16.30 31.92 36.43
N PRO A 8 -15.22 32.61 36.83
CA PRO A 8 -15.22 34.07 36.93
C PRO A 8 -15.59 34.74 35.60
N PRO A 9 -16.34 35.87 35.62
CA PRO A 9 -16.72 36.60 34.40
C PRO A 9 -15.54 36.98 33.49
N ALA A 10 -14.38 37.26 34.09
CA ALA A 10 -13.15 37.55 33.35
C ALA A 10 -12.67 36.35 32.50
N SER A 11 -12.82 35.12 33.02
CA SER A 11 -12.50 33.89 32.29
C SER A 11 -13.45 33.68 31.12
N VAL A 12 -14.74 33.93 31.32
CA VAL A 12 -15.77 33.86 30.26
C VAL A 12 -15.43 34.81 29.12
N SER A 13 -15.06 36.06 29.42
CA SER A 13 -14.65 37.03 28.39
C SER A 13 -13.43 36.54 27.59
N LYS A 14 -12.45 35.93 28.26
CA LYS A 14 -11.28 35.33 27.60
C LYS A 14 -11.69 34.15 26.72
N TRP A 15 -12.58 33.29 27.19
CA TRP A 15 -13.07 32.13 26.44
C TRP A 15 -13.86 32.55 25.20
N LEU A 16 -14.68 33.59 25.30
CA LEU A 16 -15.42 34.15 24.17
C LEU A 16 -14.51 34.69 23.08
N LYS A 17 -13.40 35.36 23.45
CA LYS A 17 -12.38 35.80 22.49
C LYS A 17 -11.70 34.63 21.78
N ILE A 18 -11.45 33.53 22.47
CA ILE A 18 -10.88 32.33 21.87
C ILE A 18 -11.90 31.70 20.91
N TYR A 19 -13.16 31.55 21.33
CA TYR A 19 -14.24 31.00 20.52
C TYR A 19 -14.48 31.80 19.23
N SER A 20 -14.53 33.14 19.33
CA SER A 20 -14.66 34.01 18.17
C SER A 20 -13.47 33.86 17.22
N GLY A 21 -12.27 33.68 17.76
CA GLY A 21 -11.06 33.47 16.96
C GLY A 21 -11.04 32.13 16.21
N LEU A 22 -11.59 31.06 16.81
CA LEU A 22 -11.62 29.71 16.22
C LEU A 22 -12.77 29.51 15.23
N THR A 23 -13.90 30.18 15.45
CA THR A 23 -15.12 30.01 14.63
C THR A 23 -15.35 31.13 13.64
N GLY A 24 -14.65 32.26 13.77
CA GLY A 24 -14.89 33.47 12.99
C GLY A 24 -16.20 34.20 13.34
N ARG A 25 -16.93 33.74 14.37
CA ARG A 25 -18.20 34.37 14.79
C ARG A 25 -17.93 35.59 15.66
N PRO A 26 -18.67 36.71 15.47
CA PRO A 26 -18.54 37.88 16.32
C PRO A 26 -19.02 37.59 17.75
N ILE A 27 -18.45 38.29 18.73
CA ILE A 27 -18.91 38.21 20.12
C ILE A 27 -20.19 39.05 20.25
N GLU A 28 -21.33 38.38 20.27
CA GLU A 28 -22.63 39.03 20.45
C GLU A 28 -22.95 39.29 21.93
N THR A 29 -23.86 40.23 22.17
CA THR A 29 -24.35 40.57 23.53
C THR A 29 -25.18 39.44 24.15
N ARG A 30 -25.73 38.56 23.31
CA ARG A 30 -26.40 37.32 23.70
C ARG A 30 -25.73 36.15 22.99
N LEU A 31 -25.48 35.08 23.73
CA LEU A 31 -24.87 33.89 23.17
C LEU A 31 -25.95 32.94 22.69
N ASP A 32 -25.70 32.33 21.53
CA ASP A 32 -26.53 31.24 21.05
C ASP A 32 -26.32 29.97 21.91
N SER A 33 -27.29 29.06 21.85
CA SER A 33 -27.25 27.80 22.60
C SER A 33 -26.07 26.91 22.22
N GLN A 34 -25.60 27.02 20.97
CA GLN A 34 -24.47 26.25 20.47
C GLN A 34 -23.17 26.68 21.14
N THR A 35 -22.93 27.99 21.22
CA THR A 35 -21.76 28.59 21.86
C THR A 35 -21.68 28.20 23.34
N VAL A 36 -22.82 28.25 24.04
CA VAL A 36 -22.90 27.82 25.43
C VAL A 36 -22.58 26.33 25.56
N ALA A 37 -23.18 25.48 24.72
CA ALA A 37 -22.92 24.04 24.73
C ALA A 37 -21.48 23.68 24.39
N ASP A 38 -20.84 24.39 23.45
CA ASP A 38 -19.43 24.19 23.10
C ASP A 38 -18.51 24.57 24.26
N MET A 39 -18.80 25.69 24.93
CA MET A 39 -18.03 26.12 26.10
C MET A 39 -18.20 25.21 27.32
N GLN A 40 -19.40 24.69 27.55
CA GLN A 40 -19.65 23.71 28.60
C GLN A 40 -18.84 22.44 28.35
N ARG A 41 -18.93 21.87 27.14
CA ARG A 41 -18.15 20.68 26.76
C ARG A 41 -16.64 20.90 26.86
N ALA A 42 -16.15 22.08 26.46
CA ALA A 42 -14.74 22.41 26.60
C ALA A 42 -14.33 22.58 28.07
N GLY A 43 -15.23 23.07 28.92
CA GLY A 43 -15.06 23.14 30.37
C GLY A 43 -14.98 21.77 31.01
N GLU A 44 -15.90 20.87 30.66
CA GLU A 44 -15.92 19.46 31.12
C GLU A 44 -14.63 18.74 30.75
N LEU A 45 -14.19 18.88 29.49
CA LEU A 45 -12.96 18.24 29.00
C LEU A 45 -11.71 18.74 29.74
N LYS A 46 -11.72 19.99 30.20
CA LYS A 46 -10.65 20.55 31.04
C LYS A 46 -10.73 20.06 32.49
N LEU A 47 -11.91 19.75 33.01
CA LEU A 47 -12.04 19.11 34.34
C LEU A 47 -11.48 17.69 34.31
N GLU A 48 -11.68 16.96 33.22
CA GLU A 48 -11.10 15.63 33.01
C GLU A 48 -9.58 15.69 32.78
N GLN A 49 -9.08 16.74 32.13
CA GLN A 49 -7.66 16.94 31.82
C GLN A 49 -7.19 18.33 32.29
N PRO A 50 -6.83 18.48 33.59
CA PRO A 50 -6.53 19.79 34.19
C PRO A 50 -5.38 20.56 33.53
N ASP A 51 -4.41 19.84 32.97
CA ASP A 51 -3.24 20.41 32.29
C ASP A 51 -3.57 20.92 30.88
N MET A 52 -4.74 20.58 30.32
CA MET A 52 -5.14 21.01 28.99
C MET A 52 -5.51 22.50 28.94
N PRO A 53 -4.93 23.29 28.02
CA PRO A 53 -5.35 24.68 27.84
C PRO A 53 -6.77 24.72 27.25
N PHE A 54 -7.60 25.66 27.71
CA PHE A 54 -8.99 25.80 27.26
C PHE A 54 -9.13 25.96 25.74
N ARG A 55 -8.14 26.59 25.08
CA ARG A 55 -8.11 26.71 23.61
C ARG A 55 -8.06 25.34 22.94
N GLU A 56 -7.23 24.43 23.43
CA GLU A 56 -7.12 23.06 22.89
C GLU A 56 -8.39 22.26 23.18
N ALA A 57 -8.95 22.38 24.40
CA ALA A 57 -10.21 21.73 24.74
C ALA A 57 -11.35 22.18 23.80
N LEU A 58 -11.38 23.47 23.47
CA LEU A 58 -12.35 24.03 22.54
C LEU A 58 -12.09 23.59 21.09
N GLU A 59 -10.84 23.55 20.64
CA GLU A 59 -10.46 23.00 19.33
C GLU A 59 -10.91 21.53 19.20
N ARG A 60 -10.80 20.72 20.26
CA ARG A 60 -11.28 19.33 20.28
C ARG A 60 -12.80 19.25 20.17
N VAL A 61 -13.53 20.08 20.93
CA VAL A 61 -15.01 20.13 20.87
C VAL A 61 -15.50 20.56 19.48
N LEU A 62 -14.80 21.49 18.84
CA LEU A 62 -15.12 21.97 17.49
C LEU A 62 -14.64 21.01 16.38
N GLY A 63 -13.97 19.91 16.70
CA GLY A 63 -13.38 18.98 15.72
C GLY A 63 -12.23 19.59 14.90
N GLN A 64 -11.64 20.69 15.38
CA GLN A 64 -10.53 21.40 14.75
C GLN A 64 -9.16 20.99 15.29
N HIS A 65 -9.13 20.17 16.35
CA HIS A 65 -7.88 19.66 16.90
C HIS A 65 -7.36 18.51 16.04
N THR A 66 -6.23 18.74 15.36
CA THR A 66 -5.45 17.70 14.70
C THR A 66 -4.30 17.31 15.62
N GLU A 67 -4.25 16.05 16.04
CA GLU A 67 -3.11 15.55 16.80
C GLU A 67 -1.83 15.67 15.95
N PRO A 68 -0.74 16.26 16.48
CA PRO A 68 0.49 16.38 15.72
C PRO A 68 1.04 14.99 15.43
N VAL A 69 1.23 14.67 14.15
CA VAL A 69 1.86 13.42 13.75
C VAL A 69 3.29 13.38 14.33
N PRO A 70 3.65 12.37 15.14
CA PRO A 70 4.98 12.30 15.72
C PRO A 70 6.04 12.24 14.62
N PRO A 71 7.13 13.03 14.70
CA PRO A 71 8.21 13.00 13.71
C PRO A 71 8.81 11.61 13.52
N ALA A 72 8.85 10.82 14.60
CA ALA A 72 9.34 9.44 14.57
C ALA A 72 8.54 8.55 13.59
N SER A 73 7.23 8.70 13.53
CA SER A 73 6.36 7.92 12.63
C SER A 73 6.63 8.27 11.17
N VAL A 74 6.93 9.54 10.87
CA VAL A 74 7.31 9.97 9.50
C VAL A 74 8.65 9.36 9.09
N ILE A 75 9.63 9.36 9.99
CA ILE A 75 10.95 8.76 9.74
C ILE A 75 10.83 7.26 9.46
N GLU A 76 10.03 6.55 10.26
CA GLU A 76 9.79 5.11 10.05
C GLU A 76 9.14 4.85 8.68
N LEU A 77 8.11 5.63 8.32
CA LEU A 77 7.44 5.51 7.02
C LEU A 77 8.40 5.78 5.86
N MET A 78 9.27 6.78 5.98
CA MET A 78 10.29 7.05 4.96
C MET A 78 11.27 5.88 4.81
N GLY A 79 11.77 5.31 5.90
CA GLY A 79 12.65 4.14 5.83
C GLY A 79 11.98 2.91 5.21
N ARG A 80 10.67 2.72 5.47
CA ARG A 80 9.88 1.66 4.82
C ARG A 80 9.70 1.90 3.33
N LEU A 81 9.51 3.15 2.89
CA LEU A 81 9.43 3.51 1.48
C LEU A 81 10.76 3.24 0.75
N GLU A 82 11.89 3.65 1.33
CA GLU A 82 13.21 3.36 0.76
C GLU A 82 13.46 1.85 0.62
N THR A 83 13.01 1.06 1.61
CA THR A 83 13.08 -0.40 1.54
C THR A 83 12.21 -0.94 0.39
N LEU A 84 11.01 -0.40 0.19
CA LEU A 84 10.16 -0.80 -0.92
C LEU A 84 10.79 -0.46 -2.28
N ASP A 85 11.35 0.74 -2.44
CA ASP A 85 12.00 1.16 -3.68
C ASP A 85 13.19 0.25 -4.03
N THR A 86 14.02 -0.09 -3.05
CA THR A 86 15.14 -1.02 -3.26
C THR A 86 14.68 -2.43 -3.62
N THR A 87 13.60 -2.93 -2.99
CA THR A 87 13.03 -4.23 -3.36
C THR A 87 12.40 -4.22 -4.75
N LEU A 88 11.73 -3.14 -5.14
CA LEU A 88 11.14 -2.99 -6.47
C LEU A 88 12.24 -3.01 -7.55
N ALA A 89 13.30 -2.21 -7.37
CA ALA A 89 14.42 -2.17 -8.30
C ALA A 89 15.07 -3.56 -8.48
N ARG A 90 15.18 -4.34 -7.39
CA ARG A 90 15.69 -5.72 -7.45
C ARG A 90 14.76 -6.65 -8.23
N VAL A 91 13.44 -6.51 -8.05
CA VAL A 91 12.46 -7.32 -8.79
C VAL A 91 12.51 -7.01 -10.28
N GLU A 92 12.60 -5.74 -10.65
CA GLU A 92 12.74 -5.30 -12.04
C GLU A 92 14.02 -5.87 -12.69
N GLN A 93 15.14 -5.87 -11.97
CA GLN A 93 16.37 -6.49 -12.43
C GLN A 93 16.20 -8.00 -12.68
N LEU A 94 15.64 -8.73 -11.70
CA LEU A 94 15.42 -10.17 -11.82
C LEU A 94 14.47 -10.52 -12.97
N GLN A 95 13.47 -9.68 -13.22
CA GLN A 95 12.56 -9.84 -14.36
C GLN A 95 13.31 -9.66 -15.68
N GLY A 96 14.20 -8.68 -15.79
CA GLY A 96 15.05 -8.50 -16.97
C GLY A 96 15.97 -9.69 -17.24
N GLU A 97 16.60 -10.23 -16.19
CA GLU A 97 17.45 -11.42 -16.30
C GLU A 97 16.65 -12.66 -16.73
N LEU A 98 15.45 -12.84 -16.18
CA LEU A 98 14.56 -13.93 -16.55
C LEU A 98 14.13 -13.84 -18.01
N GLN A 99 13.77 -12.65 -18.49
CA GLN A 99 13.40 -12.43 -19.89
C GLN A 99 14.56 -12.75 -20.83
N ALA A 100 15.76 -12.25 -20.53
CA ALA A 100 16.95 -12.54 -21.34
C ALA A 100 17.26 -14.05 -21.41
N ASN A 101 17.05 -14.78 -20.31
CA ASN A 101 17.21 -16.23 -20.25
C ASN A 101 16.15 -16.95 -21.11
N GLN A 102 14.89 -16.52 -21.04
CA GLN A 102 13.81 -17.06 -21.87
C GLN A 102 14.08 -16.86 -23.36
N ASP A 103 14.53 -15.66 -23.76
CA ASP A 103 14.89 -15.36 -25.14
C ASP A 103 16.06 -16.24 -25.62
N ALA A 104 17.10 -16.39 -24.79
CA ALA A 104 18.21 -17.27 -25.09
C ALA A 104 17.79 -18.75 -25.21
N MET A 105 16.82 -19.19 -24.41
CA MET A 105 16.27 -20.54 -24.48
C MET A 105 15.45 -20.75 -25.76
N ALA A 106 14.64 -19.77 -26.15
CA ALA A 106 13.88 -19.81 -27.39
C ALA A 106 14.80 -19.99 -28.62
N VAL A 107 15.89 -19.22 -28.68
CA VAL A 107 16.91 -19.36 -29.75
C VAL A 107 17.53 -20.77 -29.76
N LYS A 108 17.89 -21.31 -28.58
CA LYS A 108 18.45 -22.67 -28.48
C LYS A 108 17.45 -23.74 -28.96
N LEU A 109 16.18 -23.61 -28.58
CA LEU A 109 15.13 -24.54 -29.00
C LEU A 109 14.89 -24.47 -30.52
N GLU A 110 14.95 -23.28 -31.10
CA GLU A 110 14.84 -23.11 -32.55
C GLU A 110 16.00 -23.78 -33.30
N LEU A 111 17.23 -23.62 -32.83
CA LEU A 111 18.41 -24.30 -33.38
C LEU A 111 18.29 -25.83 -33.30
N ILE A 112 17.82 -26.35 -32.16
CA ILE A 112 17.56 -27.79 -31.99
C ILE A 112 16.50 -28.25 -32.98
N ALA A 113 15.39 -27.53 -33.10
CA ALA A 113 14.32 -27.86 -34.03
C ALA A 113 14.81 -27.87 -35.49
N GLU A 114 15.62 -26.88 -35.88
CA GLU A 114 16.21 -26.81 -37.22
C GLU A 114 17.15 -27.98 -37.49
N TYR A 115 17.99 -28.33 -36.50
CA TYR A 115 18.89 -29.48 -36.60
C TYR A 115 18.12 -30.80 -36.77
N LEU A 116 17.07 -31.01 -35.97
CA LEU A 116 16.21 -32.19 -36.07
C LEU A 116 15.50 -32.25 -37.43
N ARG A 117 14.98 -31.13 -37.95
CA ARG A 117 14.39 -31.08 -39.31
C ARG A 117 15.41 -31.50 -40.38
N LYS A 118 16.66 -31.01 -40.30
CA LYS A 118 17.74 -31.38 -41.23
C LYS A 118 18.08 -32.88 -41.16
N LEU A 119 18.11 -33.47 -39.97
CA LEU A 119 18.34 -34.91 -39.80
C LEU A 119 17.23 -35.75 -40.41
N VAL A 120 15.96 -35.41 -40.13
CA VAL A 120 14.79 -36.14 -40.67
C VAL A 120 14.76 -36.03 -42.20
N ALA A 121 15.00 -34.84 -42.77
CA ALA A 121 15.03 -34.65 -44.22
C ALA A 121 16.14 -35.49 -44.89
N ARG A 122 17.34 -35.56 -44.31
CA ARG A 122 18.43 -36.41 -44.83
C ARG A 122 18.08 -37.90 -44.81
N ARG A 123 17.39 -38.36 -43.76
CA ARG A 123 16.96 -39.76 -43.66
C ARG A 123 15.89 -40.10 -44.69
N ALA A 124 14.94 -39.20 -44.95
CA ALA A 124 13.91 -39.39 -45.97
C ALA A 124 14.51 -39.47 -47.40
N VAL A 125 15.52 -38.65 -47.70
CA VAL A 125 16.21 -38.68 -49.01
C VAL A 125 17.06 -39.95 -49.18
N SER A 126 17.66 -40.47 -48.11
CA SER A 126 18.44 -41.73 -48.13
C SER A 126 17.55 -43.00 -48.21
N GLY A 127 16.34 -42.95 -47.66
CA GLY A 127 15.38 -44.06 -47.65
C GLY A 127 14.51 -44.18 -48.91
N GLY A 128 14.53 -43.20 -49.82
CA GLY A 128 13.71 -43.16 -51.04
C GLY A 128 14.16 -44.08 -52.19
N THR A 129 15.30 -44.78 -52.04
CA THR A 129 15.84 -45.72 -53.05
C THR A 129 15.94 -47.17 -52.52
N ALA A 130 15.05 -47.56 -51.61
CA ALA A 130 14.93 -48.96 -51.18
C ALA A 130 13.45 -49.33 -50.93
N GLU A 131 12.63 -49.22 -51.97
CA GLU A 131 11.42 -50.04 -52.05
C GLU A 131 11.83 -51.46 -52.48
N SER A 132 12.23 -52.29 -51.53
CA SER A 132 12.10 -53.76 -51.63
C SER A 132 12.43 -54.42 -50.29
N GLY A 133 11.45 -55.09 -49.69
CA GLY A 133 11.71 -56.26 -48.86
C GLY A 133 11.45 -56.13 -47.36
N LEU A 134 10.41 -56.84 -46.94
CA LEU A 134 10.39 -57.74 -45.77
C LEU A 134 10.18 -57.16 -44.36
N ALA A 135 8.99 -57.52 -43.87
CA ALA A 135 8.76 -58.25 -42.63
C ALA A 135 8.96 -57.54 -41.29
N GLY A 136 7.81 -57.31 -40.63
CA GLY A 136 7.53 -57.65 -39.24
C GLY A 136 8.57 -57.29 -38.18
N ASN A 137 8.26 -56.29 -37.36
CA ASN A 137 8.52 -56.37 -35.92
C ASN A 137 7.55 -55.50 -35.14
N GLU A 138 7.07 -56.08 -34.04
CA GLU A 138 6.01 -55.65 -33.15
C GLU A 138 6.28 -54.34 -32.40
N PRO A 139 5.24 -53.66 -31.90
CA PRO A 139 5.38 -52.45 -31.10
C PRO A 139 5.74 -52.78 -29.63
N ILE A 140 6.88 -52.29 -29.16
CA ILE A 140 7.21 -52.25 -27.73
C ILE A 140 6.53 -51.00 -27.14
N GLN A 141 5.62 -51.21 -26.18
CA GLN A 141 4.97 -50.15 -25.40
C GLN A 141 5.92 -49.54 -24.34
N PRO A 142 5.68 -48.29 -23.91
CA PRO A 142 6.58 -47.53 -23.05
C PRO A 142 6.46 -47.95 -21.58
N ALA A 143 7.59 -47.95 -20.85
CA ALA A 143 7.57 -48.04 -19.39
C ALA A 143 7.22 -46.66 -18.79
N GLU A 144 6.11 -46.61 -18.05
CA GLU A 144 5.79 -45.56 -17.09
C GLU A 144 6.95 -45.41 -16.09
N GLN A 145 7.42 -44.17 -15.89
CA GLN A 145 8.21 -43.80 -14.71
C GLN A 145 7.45 -42.72 -13.93
N ASP A 146 6.93 -43.13 -12.79
CA ASP A 146 6.40 -42.29 -11.71
C ASP A 146 7.55 -41.48 -11.05
N PRO A 147 7.39 -40.17 -10.77
CA PRO A 147 8.37 -39.43 -9.97
C PRO A 147 8.14 -39.62 -8.46
N PRO A 148 9.22 -39.72 -7.64
CA PRO A 148 9.10 -39.81 -6.20
C PRO A 148 8.69 -38.47 -5.56
N ARG A 149 7.92 -38.56 -4.48
CA ARG A 149 7.38 -37.47 -3.65
C ARG A 149 8.45 -36.70 -2.88
#